data_AF-A0A2K9NX12-F1
#
_entry.id   AF-A0A2K9NX12-F1
#
_cell.length_a   1.000
_cell.length_b   1.000
_cell.length_c   1.000
_cell.angle_alpha   90.00
_cell.angle_beta   90.00
_cell.angle_gamma   90.00
#
_symmetry.space_group_name_H-M   'P 1'
#
loop_
_entity.id
_entity.type
_entity.pdbx_description
1 polymer ?
#
loop_
_entity_poly.entity_id
_entity_poly.type
_entity_poly.pdbx_seq_one_letter_code
_entity_poly.pdbx_strand_id
1 'polypeptide(L)'
;MSNDDTLISKLISETYTEAPDKDQPNAVVDLRNYFERKLNEVDFNSLSDYLIQHDLRMSELTFQSGSKCYRLVYNKSVLDFPSNWSIFKDIKSEDVVYVDQSLDQDFLLDIFSELTGIQSNLALVKEDSGVKLIYLPEEVSRDHVKWFRGFFEKKNLEKSQEEAA
;
A
#
# COMPACT_ATOMS: atom_id res chain seq x y z
N MET A 1 29.45 10.38 -4.32
CA MET A 1 29.74 10.01 -5.72
C MET A 1 29.57 8.51 -5.83
N SER A 2 28.58 7.93 -6.49
CA SER A 2 27.38 8.40 -7.15
C SER A 2 26.63 7.09 -7.47
N ASN A 3 25.63 6.70 -6.68
CA ASN A 3 24.82 5.52 -7.03
C ASN A 3 24.10 5.73 -8.38
N ASP A 4 23.90 7.00 -8.74
CA ASP A 4 23.38 7.43 -10.03
C ASP A 4 24.34 7.09 -11.18
N ASP A 5 25.65 7.19 -10.99
CA ASP A 5 26.63 6.82 -12.02
C ASP A 5 26.63 5.31 -12.28
N THR A 6 26.37 4.51 -11.24
CA THR A 6 26.22 3.05 -11.36
C THR A 6 24.95 2.67 -12.11
N LEU A 7 23.84 3.38 -11.85
CA LEU A 7 22.55 3.19 -12.52
C LEU A 7 22.62 3.62 -13.99
N ILE A 8 23.22 4.78 -14.25
CA ILE A 8 23.43 5.32 -15.60
C ILE A 8 24.38 4.41 -16.39
N SER A 9 25.46 3.92 -15.77
CA SER A 9 26.40 3.00 -16.43
C SER A 9 25.74 1.66 -16.79
N LYS A 10 24.83 1.17 -15.94
CA LYS A 10 24.07 -0.07 -16.19
C LYS A 10 23.06 0.11 -17.32
N LEU A 11 22.31 1.23 -17.31
CA LEU A 11 21.39 1.63 -18.37
C LEU A 11 22.11 1.80 -19.72
N ILE A 12 23.28 2.45 -19.74
CA ILE A 12 24.08 2.60 -20.95
C ILE A 12 24.58 1.23 -21.43
N SER A 13 25.10 0.39 -20.54
CA SER A 13 25.60 -0.93 -20.93
C SER A 13 24.52 -1.79 -21.59
N GLU A 14 23.30 -1.80 -21.04
CA GLU A 14 22.17 -2.58 -21.59
C GLU A 14 21.69 -2.05 -22.94
N THR A 15 21.71 -0.73 -23.15
CA THR A 15 21.33 -0.09 -24.43
C THR A 15 22.30 -0.42 -25.58
N TYR A 16 23.57 -0.67 -25.27
CA TYR A 16 24.60 -0.95 -26.29
C TYR A 16 24.86 -2.45 -26.52
N THR A 17 24.42 -3.34 -25.63
CA THR A 17 24.53 -4.80 -25.82
C THR A 17 23.48 -5.40 -26.78
N GLU A 18 22.37 -4.70 -27.03
CA GLU A 18 21.34 -5.14 -27.99
C GLU A 18 21.44 -4.39 -29.34
N ALA A 19 22.60 -4.47 -29.98
CA ALA A 19 22.64 -4.34 -31.44
C ALA A 19 22.59 -5.77 -32.03
N PRO A 20 21.40 -6.34 -32.31
CA PRO A 20 21.33 -7.61 -33.00
C PRO A 20 21.77 -7.40 -34.45
N ASP A 21 22.88 -8.04 -34.78
CA ASP A 21 23.24 -8.30 -36.15
C ASP A 21 22.16 -9.25 -36.74
N LYS A 22 21.46 -8.76 -37.78
CA LYS A 22 20.61 -9.48 -38.76
C LYS A 22 19.11 -9.71 -38.45
N ASP A 23 18.29 -9.03 -39.26
CA ASP A 23 17.12 -9.55 -39.98
C ASP A 23 16.00 -10.27 -39.22
N GLN A 24 15.42 -9.63 -38.20
CA GLN A 24 14.02 -9.89 -37.83
C GLN A 24 13.27 -8.58 -37.56
N PRO A 25 12.00 -8.43 -38.01
CA PRO A 25 11.17 -7.30 -37.63
C PRO A 25 10.75 -7.52 -36.18
N ASN A 26 11.63 -7.11 -35.26
CA ASN A 26 11.38 -7.21 -33.84
C ASN A 26 10.14 -6.40 -33.50
N ALA A 27 9.20 -7.07 -32.82
CA ALA A 27 8.14 -6.42 -32.09
C ALA A 27 8.75 -5.23 -31.35
N VAL A 28 8.22 -4.03 -31.62
CA VAL A 28 8.56 -2.82 -30.86
C VAL A 28 8.33 -3.20 -29.39
N VAL A 29 9.41 -3.52 -28.68
CA VAL A 29 9.36 -3.79 -27.25
C VAL A 29 8.92 -2.46 -26.68
N ASP A 30 7.65 -2.40 -26.30
CA ASP A 30 7.07 -1.19 -25.74
C ASP A 30 7.74 -0.95 -24.40
N LEU A 31 8.79 -0.13 -24.44
CA LEU A 31 9.60 0.22 -23.28
C LEU A 31 8.74 0.83 -22.18
N ARG A 32 7.60 1.44 -22.53
CA ARG A 32 6.63 1.93 -21.55
C ARG A 32 6.01 0.79 -20.76
N ASN A 33 5.51 -0.24 -21.44
CA ASN A 33 5.01 -1.45 -20.78
C ASN A 33 6.13 -2.18 -20.01
N TYR A 34 7.37 -2.15 -20.50
CA TYR A 34 8.50 -2.73 -19.79
C TYR A 34 8.81 -1.98 -18.48
N PHE A 35 8.87 -0.65 -18.50
CA PHE A 35 9.09 0.15 -17.29
C PHE A 35 7.90 0.13 -16.34
N GLU A 36 6.67 0.11 -16.85
CA GLU A 36 5.46 -0.06 -16.03
C GLU A 36 5.45 -1.44 -15.35
N ARG A 37 5.91 -2.50 -16.03
CA ARG A 37 6.09 -3.82 -15.40
C ARG A 37 7.24 -3.82 -14.39
N LYS A 38 8.38 -3.18 -14.70
CA LYS A 38 9.55 -3.12 -13.82
C LYS A 38 9.35 -2.26 -12.58
N LEU A 39 8.58 -1.17 -12.67
CA LEU A 39 8.18 -0.34 -11.53
C LEU A 39 7.24 -1.12 -10.58
N ASN A 40 6.40 -2.00 -11.12
CA ASN A 40 5.58 -2.93 -10.34
C ASN A 40 6.36 -4.14 -9.80
N GLU A 41 7.60 -4.38 -10.27
CA GLU A 41 8.52 -5.42 -9.78
C GLU A 41 9.49 -4.94 -8.70
N VAL A 42 9.37 -3.68 -8.24
CA VAL A 42 10.10 -3.27 -7.03
C VAL A 42 9.45 -4.01 -5.86
N ASP A 43 10.04 -5.14 -5.49
CA ASP A 43 9.68 -5.87 -4.28
C ASP A 43 9.97 -4.95 -3.09
N PHE A 44 8.92 -4.34 -2.53
CA PHE A 44 9.07 -3.58 -1.31
C PHE A 44 9.29 -4.56 -0.17
N ASN A 45 10.40 -4.38 0.55
CA ASN A 45 10.73 -5.21 1.70
C ASN A 45 9.80 -4.97 2.89
N SER A 46 9.09 -3.83 2.90
CA SER A 46 8.12 -3.51 3.94
C SER A 46 6.99 -2.60 3.45
N LEU A 47 5.86 -2.65 4.16
CA LEU A 47 4.74 -1.71 3.97
C LEU A 47 5.21 -0.25 4.15
N SER A 48 6.10 0.01 5.11
CA SER A 48 6.61 1.35 5.38
C SER A 48 7.37 1.94 4.20
N ASP A 49 8.20 1.13 3.52
CA ASP A 49 8.96 1.58 2.34
C ASP A 49 8.01 1.98 1.21
N TYR A 50 6.94 1.21 1.01
CA TYR A 50 5.89 1.52 0.05
C TYR A 50 5.21 2.86 0.35
N LEU A 51 4.79 3.05 1.61
CA LEU A 51 4.13 4.29 2.03
C LEU A 51 5.02 5.51 1.84
N ILE A 52 6.31 5.41 2.15
CA ILE A 52 7.27 6.51 1.98
C ILE A 52 7.47 6.82 0.49
N GLN A 53 7.68 5.80 -0.34
CA GLN A 53 7.93 6.00 -1.77
C GLN A 53 6.73 6.65 -2.49
N HIS A 54 5.51 6.37 -2.03
CA HIS A 54 4.28 6.91 -2.59
C HIS A 54 3.73 8.14 -1.84
N ASP A 55 4.47 8.69 -0.87
CA ASP A 55 4.06 9.81 -0.01
C ASP A 55 2.67 9.61 0.65
N LEU A 56 2.37 8.37 1.03
CA LEU A 56 1.12 8.00 1.66
C LEU A 56 1.20 8.22 3.17
N ARG A 57 0.20 8.92 3.70
CA ARG A 57 0.09 9.15 5.13
C ARG A 57 -0.58 7.98 5.83
N MET A 58 -0.14 7.71 7.06
CA MET A 58 -0.78 6.72 7.91
C MET A 58 -0.99 7.23 9.34
N SER A 59 -1.92 6.61 10.04
CA SER A 59 -2.17 6.81 11.46
C SER A 59 -2.37 5.46 12.15
N GLU A 60 -1.82 5.30 13.34
CA GLU A 60 -1.99 4.07 14.11
C GLU A 60 -3.33 4.05 14.85
N LEU A 61 -3.99 2.89 14.83
CA LEU A 61 -5.21 2.62 15.58
C LEU A 61 -4.90 1.61 16.68
N THR A 62 -4.86 2.08 17.93
CA THR A 62 -4.57 1.21 19.08
C THR A 62 -5.86 0.59 19.62
N PHE A 63 -5.95 -0.74 19.64
CA PHE A 63 -7.09 -1.41 20.25
C PHE A 63 -7.04 -1.34 21.78
N GLN A 64 -8.09 -0.78 22.39
CA GLN A 64 -8.26 -0.65 23.83
C GLN A 64 -9.14 -1.81 24.33
N SER A 65 -8.52 -2.84 24.92
CA SER A 65 -9.22 -4.05 25.37
C SER A 65 -10.31 -3.78 26.41
N GLY A 66 -10.10 -2.81 27.30
CA GLY A 66 -11.05 -2.45 28.36
C GLY A 66 -12.36 -1.85 27.82
N SER A 67 -12.29 -0.97 26.82
CA SER A 67 -13.47 -0.32 26.20
C SER A 67 -13.95 -1.02 24.94
N LYS A 68 -13.18 -1.96 24.39
CA LYS A 68 -13.40 -2.60 23.08
C LYS A 68 -13.49 -1.58 21.93
N CYS A 69 -12.68 -0.53 21.97
CA CYS A 69 -12.60 0.50 20.93
C CYS A 69 -11.22 0.52 20.27
N TYR A 70 -11.18 0.95 19.01
CA TYR A 70 -9.95 1.39 18.35
C TYR A 70 -9.75 2.87 18.62
N ARG A 71 -8.57 3.23 19.13
CA ARG A 71 -8.22 4.59 19.48
C ARG A 71 -7.31 5.21 18.42
N LEU A 72 -7.73 6.36 17.90
CA LEU A 72 -6.88 7.26 17.13
C LEU A 72 -6.46 8.43 18.02
N VAL A 73 -5.17 8.76 17.98
CA VAL A 73 -4.64 10.00 18.55
C VAL A 73 -4.32 10.95 17.41
N TYR A 74 -5.02 12.09 17.35
CA TYR A 74 -4.86 13.08 16.29
C TYR A 74 -4.81 14.48 16.89
N ASN A 75 -3.75 15.26 16.62
CA ASN A 75 -3.58 16.63 17.14
C ASN A 75 -3.83 16.78 18.66
N LYS A 76 -3.35 15.83 19.47
CA LYS A 76 -3.57 15.74 20.94
C LYS A 76 -5.03 15.44 21.36
N SER A 77 -5.93 15.28 20.40
CA SER A 77 -7.27 14.75 20.62
C SER A 77 -7.26 13.23 20.53
N VAL A 78 -8.19 12.61 21.25
CA VAL A 78 -8.38 11.16 21.29
C VAL A 78 -9.77 10.84 20.76
N LEU A 79 -9.83 9.92 19.80
CA LEU A 79 -11.06 9.46 19.19
C LEU A 79 -11.14 7.96 19.38
N ASP A 80 -12.25 7.50 19.94
CA ASP A 80 -12.49 6.09 20.19
C ASP A 80 -13.60 5.60 19.27
N PHE A 81 -13.26 4.64 18.42
CA PHE A 81 -14.16 4.00 17.48
C PHE A 81 -14.58 2.61 18.00
N PRO A 82 -15.88 2.33 18.18
CA PRO A 82 -16.33 1.02 18.61
C PRO A 82 -15.89 -0.09 17.66
N SER A 83 -15.30 -1.17 18.20
CA SER A 83 -14.83 -2.32 17.39
C SER A 83 -15.93 -3.16 16.73
N ASN A 84 -17.20 -2.80 16.97
CA ASN A 84 -18.38 -3.44 16.38
C ASN A 84 -18.97 -2.65 15.19
N TRP A 85 -18.39 -1.51 14.81
CA TRP A 85 -18.74 -0.88 13.54
C TRP A 85 -18.35 -1.79 12.37
N SER A 86 -19.10 -1.71 11.27
CA SER A 86 -18.98 -2.54 10.07
C SER A 86 -17.53 -2.78 9.68
N ILE A 87 -16.81 -1.69 9.43
CA ILE A 87 -15.42 -1.70 8.99
C ILE A 87 -14.43 -2.40 9.93
N PHE A 88 -14.68 -2.32 11.24
CA PHE A 88 -13.82 -2.93 12.27
C PHE A 88 -14.21 -4.38 12.58
N LYS A 89 -15.35 -4.86 12.06
CA LYS A 89 -15.66 -6.28 12.07
C LYS A 89 -14.81 -7.01 11.03
N ASP A 90 -14.69 -6.41 9.84
CA ASP A 90 -14.02 -7.04 8.70
C ASP A 90 -12.51 -7.15 8.91
N ILE A 91 -11.89 -6.16 9.58
CA ILE A 91 -10.45 -6.19 9.93
C ILE A 91 -10.09 -7.33 10.90
N LYS A 92 -11.06 -8.01 11.52
CA LYS A 92 -10.77 -9.19 12.35
C LYS A 92 -10.38 -10.39 11.49
N SER A 93 -11.02 -10.53 10.33
CA SER A 93 -10.83 -11.63 9.38
C SER A 93 -9.92 -11.28 8.21
N GLU A 94 -9.80 -10.00 7.86
CA GLU A 94 -9.02 -9.54 6.70
C GLU A 94 -7.80 -8.72 7.12
N ASP A 95 -6.74 -8.80 6.33
CA ASP A 95 -5.53 -7.98 6.53
C ASP A 95 -5.69 -6.57 5.96
N VAL A 96 -6.56 -6.38 4.96
CA VAL A 96 -6.76 -5.10 4.26
C VAL A 96 -8.24 -4.86 4.01
N VAL A 97 -8.80 -3.83 4.66
CA VAL A 97 -10.17 -3.36 4.42
C VAL A 97 -10.11 -2.02 3.69
N TYR A 98 -10.77 -1.92 2.53
CA TYR A 98 -10.83 -0.69 1.73
C TYR A 98 -12.17 0.01 1.93
N VAL A 99 -12.11 1.33 2.14
CA VAL A 99 -13.26 2.22 2.28
C VAL A 99 -13.23 3.23 1.15
N ASP A 100 -14.26 3.15 0.32
CA ASP A 100 -14.43 4.01 -0.84
C ASP A 100 -15.41 5.13 -0.51
N GLN A 101 -14.96 6.39 -0.59
CA GLN A 101 -15.79 7.56 -0.33
C GLN A 101 -16.93 7.70 -1.33
N SER A 102 -16.79 7.16 -2.54
CA SER A 102 -17.82 7.25 -3.58
C SER A 102 -19.06 6.38 -3.30
N LEU A 103 -18.99 5.46 -2.34
CA LEU A 103 -20.06 4.49 -2.06
C LEU A 103 -21.08 4.97 -1.02
N ASP A 104 -20.90 6.17 -0.44
CA ASP A 104 -21.85 6.89 0.43
C ASP A 104 -22.51 6.04 1.54
N GLN A 105 -21.74 5.11 2.11
CA GLN A 105 -22.27 4.10 3.04
C GLN A 105 -21.71 4.19 4.46
N ASP A 106 -20.67 4.99 4.70
CA ASP A 106 -19.99 5.02 5.99
C ASP A 106 -19.68 6.45 6.47
N PHE A 107 -20.41 6.90 7.51
CA PHE A 107 -20.17 8.13 8.28
C PHE A 107 -18.74 8.24 8.86
N LEU A 108 -18.00 7.13 8.85
CA LEU A 108 -16.62 7.06 9.26
C LEU A 108 -15.72 7.98 8.42
N LEU A 109 -15.97 8.03 7.12
CA LEU A 109 -15.22 8.83 6.16
C LEU A 109 -15.46 10.32 6.38
N ASP A 110 -16.68 10.70 6.75
CA ASP A 110 -17.01 12.07 7.14
C ASP A 110 -16.22 12.49 8.37
N ILE A 111 -16.18 11.63 9.40
CA ILE A 111 -15.40 11.89 10.61
C ILE A 111 -13.92 12.05 10.27
N PHE A 112 -13.33 11.14 9.49
CA PHE A 112 -11.92 11.22 9.13
C PHE A 112 -11.59 12.40 8.21
N SER A 113 -12.46 12.72 7.27
CA SER A 113 -12.28 13.87 6.39
C SER A 113 -12.40 15.19 7.15
N GLU A 114 -13.32 15.30 8.11
CA GLU A 114 -13.43 16.46 9.00
C GLU A 114 -12.19 16.61 9.89
N LEU A 115 -11.67 15.50 10.41
CA LEU A 115 -10.48 15.51 11.26
C LEU A 115 -9.21 15.88 10.50
N THR A 116 -9.03 15.32 9.31
CA THR A 116 -7.81 15.50 8.53
C THR A 116 -7.85 16.69 7.60
N GLY A 117 -9.05 17.24 7.33
CA GLY A 117 -9.30 18.27 6.34
C GLY A 117 -9.12 17.79 4.90
N ILE A 118 -9.02 16.47 4.68
CA ILE A 118 -8.75 15.88 3.38
C ILE A 118 -9.81 14.82 3.08
N GLN A 119 -10.44 14.92 1.91
CA GLN A 119 -11.24 13.84 1.34
C GLN A 119 -10.29 12.83 0.71
N SER A 120 -10.20 11.65 1.32
CA SER A 120 -9.35 10.56 0.87
C SER A 120 -10.06 9.24 1.12
N ASN A 121 -9.89 8.32 0.19
CA ASN A 121 -10.25 6.94 0.45
C ASN A 121 -9.37 6.39 1.57
N LEU A 122 -9.85 5.38 2.29
CA LEU A 122 -9.12 4.82 3.42
C LEU A 122 -8.83 3.35 3.20
N ALA A 123 -7.66 2.91 3.63
CA ALA A 123 -7.38 1.50 3.83
C ALA A 123 -7.06 1.26 5.30
N LEU A 124 -7.76 0.31 5.93
CA LEU A 124 -7.33 -0.25 7.21
C LEU A 124 -6.46 -1.45 6.91
N VAL A 125 -5.25 -1.42 7.42
CA VAL A 125 -4.26 -2.47 7.24
C VAL A 125 -3.90 -3.04 8.60
N LYS A 126 -4.01 -4.35 8.74
CA LYS A 126 -3.65 -5.07 9.95
C LYS A 126 -2.25 -5.64 9.82
N GLU A 127 -1.36 -5.22 10.71
CA GLU A 127 -0.05 -5.83 10.90
C GLU A 127 0.05 -6.45 12.30
N ASP A 128 1.13 -7.21 12.52
CA ASP A 128 1.41 -7.85 13.82
C ASP A 128 1.46 -6.80 14.97
N SER A 129 1.85 -5.56 14.67
CA SER A 129 1.91 -4.45 15.62
C SER A 129 0.57 -3.76 15.89
N GLY A 130 -0.48 -4.04 15.11
CA GLY A 130 -1.79 -3.43 15.26
C GLY A 130 -2.46 -3.05 13.95
N VAL A 131 -3.52 -2.25 14.04
CA VAL A 131 -4.25 -1.76 12.86
C VAL A 131 -3.73 -0.36 12.52
N LYS A 132 -3.49 -0.12 11.24
CA LYS A 132 -3.08 1.15 10.66
C LYS A 132 -4.19 1.67 9.75
N LEU A 133 -4.41 2.96 9.79
CA LEU A 133 -5.28 3.69 8.87
C LEU A 133 -4.40 4.41 7.85
N ILE A 134 -4.59 4.15 6.56
CA ILE A 134 -3.81 4.73 5.47
C ILE A 134 -4.74 5.60 4.63
N TYR A 135 -4.33 6.83 4.36
CA TYR A 135 -5.06 7.77 3.52
C TYR A 135 -4.63 7.61 2.07
N LEU A 136 -5.59 7.35 1.19
CA LEU A 136 -5.37 7.05 -0.22
C LEU A 136 -5.96 8.16 -1.09
N PRO A 137 -5.15 8.74 -2.01
CA PRO A 137 -5.66 9.63 -3.04
C PRO A 137 -6.74 8.94 -3.87
N GLU A 138 -7.79 9.66 -4.23
CA GLU A 138 -8.96 9.10 -4.92
C GLU A 138 -8.58 8.50 -6.27
N GLU A 139 -7.66 9.13 -6.99
CA GLU A 139 -7.32 8.80 -8.38
C GLU A 139 -6.61 7.45 -8.51
N VAL A 140 -5.87 7.05 -7.47
CA VAL A 140 -4.98 5.87 -7.49
C VAL A 140 -5.26 4.89 -6.34
N SER A 141 -6.34 5.11 -5.57
CA SER A 141 -6.66 4.30 -4.38
C SER A 141 -6.73 2.81 -4.67
N ARG A 142 -7.33 2.43 -5.81
CA ARG A 142 -7.51 1.02 -6.20
C ARG A 142 -6.19 0.31 -6.47
N ASP A 143 -5.21 1.01 -7.05
CA ASP A 143 -3.90 0.44 -7.33
C ASP A 143 -3.13 0.19 -6.03
N HIS A 144 -3.21 1.12 -5.07
CA HIS A 144 -2.64 0.93 -3.74
C HIS A 144 -3.29 -0.24 -2.99
N VAL A 145 -4.62 -0.36 -3.03
CA VAL A 145 -5.34 -1.48 -2.40
C VAL A 145 -4.95 -2.81 -3.02
N LYS A 146 -4.83 -2.86 -4.35
CA LYS A 146 -4.37 -4.07 -5.06
C LYS A 146 -2.97 -4.44 -4.63
N TRP A 147 -2.08 -3.46 -4.49
CA TRP A 147 -0.72 -3.69 -3.99
C TRP A 147 -0.73 -4.21 -2.55
N PHE A 148 -1.48 -3.58 -1.63
CA PHE A 148 -1.57 -4.05 -0.24
C PHE A 148 -2.04 -5.51 -0.16
N ARG A 149 -3.09 -5.87 -0.90
CA ARG A 149 -3.59 -7.26 -0.93
C ARG A 149 -2.50 -8.23 -1.40
N GLY A 150 -1.81 -7.92 -2.49
CA GLY A 150 -0.72 -8.75 -2.99
C GLY A 150 0.46 -8.86 -2.01
N PHE A 151 0.79 -7.77 -1.30
CA PHE A 151 1.83 -7.76 -0.27
C PHE A 151 1.49 -8.72 0.88
N PHE A 152 0.26 -8.68 1.41
CA PHE A 152 -0.15 -9.58 2.51
C PHE A 152 -0.34 -11.02 2.06
N GLU A 153 -0.83 -11.26 0.83
CA GLU A 153 -0.89 -12.61 0.25
C GLU A 153 0.51 -13.26 0.18
N LYS A 154 1.52 -12.53 -0.31
CA LYS A 154 2.90 -13.01 -0.37
C LYS A 154 3.48 -13.25 1.04
N LYS A 155 3.32 -12.27 1.94
CA LYS A 155 3.82 -12.35 3.32
C LYS A 155 3.23 -13.53 4.10
N ASN A 156 1.93 -13.79 3.96
CA ASN A 156 1.26 -14.91 4.64
C ASN A 156 1.67 -16.27 4.05
N LEU A 157 1.95 -16.33 2.75
CA LEU A 157 2.46 -17.55 2.10
C LEU A 157 3.86 -17.91 2.61
N GLU A 158 4.75 -16.92 2.73
CA GLU A 158 6.11 -17.09 3.26
C GLU A 158 6.09 -17.56 4.72
N LYS A 159 5.29 -16.91 5.60
CA LYS A 159 5.09 -17.36 7.00
C LYS A 159 4.62 -18.81 7.10
N SER A 160 3.66 -19.21 6.24
CA SER A 160 3.13 -20.58 6.25
C SER A 160 4.17 -21.64 5.85
N GLN A 161 5.14 -21.28 5.00
CA GLN A 161 6.23 -22.18 4.60
C GLN A 161 7.29 -22.32 5.70
N GLU A 162 7.57 -21.24 6.44
CA GLU A 162 8.48 -21.27 7.59
C GLU A 162 7.92 -22.10 8.76
N GLU A 163 6.62 -22.04 9.02
CA GLU A 163 5.98 -22.83 10.08
C GLU A 163 5.86 -24.34 9.75
N ALA A 164 5.98 -24.70 8.47
CA ALA A 164 5.89 -26.08 7.99
C ALA A 164 7.26 -26.80 7.86
N ALA A 165 8.36 -26.07 8.03
CA ALA A 165 9.74 -26.55 7.91
C ALA A 165 10.38 -26.85 9.28
#